data_AF-Q92Z91-F1
#
_entry.id   AF-Q92Z91-F1
#
_cell.length_a   1.000
_cell.length_b   1.000
_cell.length_c   1.000
_cell.angle_alpha   90.00
_cell.angle_beta   90.00
_cell.angle_gamma   90.00
#
_symmetry.space_group_name_H-M   'P 1'
#
loop_
_entity.id
_entity.type
_entity.pdbx_description
1 polymer ?
#
loop_
_entity_poly.entity_id
_entity_poly.type
_entity_poly.pdbx_seq_one_letter_code
_entity_poly.pdbx_strand_id
1 'polypeptide(L)' 'MVFARTTCAQCHSIDRVGASPLSVAPPFRDLHKLYPVETLEEALAEGIRTGHPSMPEFRLEPDQIGDLIAFLKSLE' A
#
# COMPACT_ATOMS: atom_id res chain seq x y z
N MET A 1 -7.43 -6.96 7.44
CA MET A 1 -6.11 -6.32 7.62
C MET A 1 -6.27 -4.96 8.29
N VAL A 2 -5.87 -4.80 9.56
CA VAL A 2 -6.13 -3.57 10.34
C VAL A 2 -5.25 -2.41 9.86
N PHE A 3 -3.95 -2.66 9.63
CA PHE A 3 -2.99 -1.62 9.26
C PHE A 3 -3.36 -0.86 7.97
N ALA A 4 -3.68 -1.57 6.89
CA ALA A 4 -4.08 -0.91 5.63
C ALA A 4 -5.31 0.00 5.81
N ARG A 5 -6.26 -0.39 6.66
CA ARG A 5 -7.46 0.40 6.95
C ARG A 5 -7.20 1.61 7.83
N THR A 6 -6.31 1.50 8.81
CA THR A 6 -6.03 2.60 9.74
C THR A 6 -5.02 3.60 9.19
N THR A 7 -4.11 3.14 8.32
CA THR A 7 -2.96 3.94 7.87
C THR A 7 -3.05 4.27 6.39
N CYS A 8 -3.25 3.27 5.53
CA CYS A 8 -3.19 3.48 4.08
C CYS A 8 -4.49 4.06 3.50
N ALA A 9 -5.64 3.71 4.08
CA ALA A 9 -6.96 4.09 3.59
C ALA A 9 -7.27 5.59 3.71
N GLN A 10 -6.43 6.36 4.40
CA GLN A 10 -6.53 7.82 4.42
C GLN A 10 -6.20 8.45 3.06
N CYS A 11 -5.32 7.80 2.29
CA CYS A 11 -4.89 8.27 0.98
C CYS A 11 -5.36 7.35 -0.14
N HIS A 12 -5.28 6.03 0.05
CA HIS A 12 -5.53 5.04 -0.98
C HIS A 12 -6.92 4.40 -0.84
N SER A 13 -7.58 4.12 -1.96
CA SER A 13 -8.70 3.18 -1.95
C SER A 13 -8.16 1.76 -1.71
N ILE A 14 -8.58 1.15 -0.61
CA ILE A 14 -8.28 -0.25 -0.27
C ILE A 14 -9.41 -1.22 -0.63
N ASP A 15 -10.57 -0.71 -1.05
CA ASP A 15 -11.70 -1.54 -1.45
C ASP A 15 -11.49 -2.12 -2.86
N ARG A 16 -12.41 -3.01 -3.30
CA ARG A 16 -12.41 -3.55 -4.67
C ARG A 16 -12.92 -2.56 -5.72
N VAL A 17 -13.63 -1.52 -5.29
CA VAL A 17 -14.21 -0.46 -6.13
C VAL A 17 -14.01 0.89 -5.46
N GLY A 18 -14.28 1.99 -6.19
CA GLY A 18 -14.24 3.35 -5.64
C GLY A 18 -12.89 4.06 -5.78
N ALA A 19 -12.92 5.39 -5.93
CA ALA A 19 -11.69 6.17 -6.07
C ALA A 19 -10.95 6.30 -4.74
N SER A 20 -9.64 6.51 -4.81
CA SER A 20 -8.84 6.88 -3.66
C SER A 20 -9.31 8.22 -3.06
N PRO A 21 -9.32 8.38 -1.72
CA PRO A 21 -9.62 9.66 -1.09
C PRO A 21 -8.69 10.79 -1.55
N LEU A 22 -7.41 10.46 -1.79
CA LEU A 22 -6.45 11.35 -2.42
C LEU A 22 -6.33 11.00 -3.90
N SER A 23 -6.69 11.94 -4.79
CA SER A 23 -6.74 11.69 -6.24
C SER A 23 -5.42 11.27 -6.87
N VAL A 24 -4.29 11.70 -6.31
CA VAL A 24 -2.94 11.33 -6.77
C VAL A 24 -2.49 9.96 -6.27
N ALA A 25 -3.16 9.39 -5.26
CA ALA A 25 -2.84 8.09 -4.72
C ALA A 25 -3.56 7.00 -5.52
N PRO A 26 -2.86 6.05 -6.16
CA PRO A 26 -3.52 4.99 -6.90
C PRO A 26 -4.33 4.08 -5.95
N PRO A 27 -5.49 3.55 -6.37
CA PRO A 27 -6.16 2.47 -5.66
C PRO A 27 -5.23 1.26 -5.53
N PHE A 28 -5.29 0.54 -4.42
CA PHE A 28 -4.39 -0.59 -4.18
C PHE A 28 -4.52 -1.70 -5.23
N ARG A 29 -5.72 -1.93 -5.74
CA ARG A 29 -5.98 -2.87 -6.86
C ARG A 29 -5.35 -2.48 -8.19
N ASP A 30 -4.79 -1.28 -8.31
CA ASP A 30 -4.05 -0.86 -9.49
C ASP A 30 -2.53 -0.88 -9.26
N LEU A 31 -2.05 -1.10 -8.03
CA LEU A 31 -0.62 -1.12 -7.71
C LEU A 31 0.13 -2.22 -8.46
N HIS A 32 -0.43 -3.43 -8.57
CA HIS A 32 0.19 -4.56 -9.27
C HIS A 32 0.41 -4.29 -10.77
N LYS A 33 -0.32 -3.32 -11.34
CA LYS A 33 -0.17 -2.89 -12.75
C LYS A 33 1.00 -1.95 -12.95
N LEU A 34 1.43 -1.30 -11.86
CA LEU A 34 2.51 -0.31 -11.86
C LEU A 34 3.84 -0.95 -11.44
N TYR A 35 3.79 -1.86 -10.46
CA TYR A 35 4.96 -2.50 -9.88
C TYR A 35 4.64 -3.96 -9.52
N PRO A 36 5.61 -4.89 -9.64
CA PRO A 36 5.45 -6.22 -9.07
C PRO A 36 5.32 -6.11 -7.55
N VAL A 37 4.27 -6.70 -6.97
CA VAL A 37 3.92 -6.49 -5.56
C VAL A 37 5.03 -6.98 -4.62
N GLU A 38 5.71 -8.07 -4.96
CA GLU A 38 6.86 -8.61 -4.23
C GLU A 38 8.02 -7.61 -4.08
N THR A 39 8.19 -6.69 -5.03
CA THR A 39 9.27 -5.68 -4.94
C THR A 39 8.98 -4.60 -3.89
N LEU A 40 7.74 -4.53 -3.39
CA LEU A 40 7.36 -3.59 -2.34
C LEU A 40 7.77 -4.07 -0.94
N GLU A 41 8.10 -5.35 -0.76
CA GLU A 41 8.53 -5.91 0.53
C GLU A 41 9.73 -5.17 1.12
N GLU A 42 10.78 -5.00 0.31
CA GLU A 42 12.00 -4.30 0.71
C GLU A 42 11.72 -2.82 1.03
N ALA A 43 10.94 -2.15 0.19
CA ALA A 43 10.56 -0.76 0.40
C ALA A 43 9.74 -0.57 1.69
N LEU A 44 8.89 -1.53 2.05
CA LEU A 44 8.11 -1.53 3.29
C LEU A 44 8.98 -1.80 4.53
N ALA A 45 10.02 -2.63 4.39
CA ALA A 45 10.96 -2.95 5.45
C ALA A 45 11.93 -1.81 5.77
N GLU A 46 12.47 -1.16 4.74
CA GLU A 46 13.44 -0.07 4.91
C GLU A 46 12.77 1.26 5.28
N GLY A 47 11.49 1.41 4.93
CA GLY A 47 10.69 2.60 5.12
C GLY A 47 10.20 3.11 3.76
N ILE A 48 8.88 3.08 3.56
CA ILE A 48 8.32 3.52 2.28
C ILE A 48 8.58 5.03 2.12
N ARG A 49 9.42 5.36 1.12
CA ARG A 49 9.54 6.70 0.55
C ARG A 49 9.05 6.66 -0.90
N THR A 50 7.89 6.06 -1.14
CA THR A 50 7.43 5.82 -2.50
C THR A 50 6.62 7.01 -3.02
N GLY A 51 7.10 7.58 -4.13
CA GLY A 51 6.29 8.29 -5.12
C GLY A 51 5.92 9.75 -4.86
N HIS A 52 5.65 10.20 -3.63
CA HIS A 52 5.25 11.59 -3.37
C HIS A 52 5.59 12.08 -1.95
N PRO A 53 5.99 13.35 -1.74
CA PRO A 53 6.37 13.88 -0.42
C PRO A 53 5.29 13.82 0.66
N SER A 54 4.03 13.60 0.29
CA SER A 54 2.90 13.52 1.23
C SER A 54 2.63 12.10 1.74
N MET A 55 3.30 11.07 1.22
CA MET A 55 3.18 9.72 1.76
C MET A 55 3.99 9.65 3.06
N PRO A 56 3.36 9.32 4.21
CA PRO A 56 4.08 9.22 5.47
C PRO A 56 5.15 8.14 5.39
N GLU A 57 6.32 8.41 5.95
CA GLU A 57 7.34 7.39 6.15
C GLU A 57 6.95 6.56 7.38
N PHE A 58 6.80 5.26 7.19
CA PHE A 58 6.61 4.30 8.26
C PHE A 58 7.45 3.07 7.99
N ARG A 59 8.06 2.55 9.04
CA ARG A 59 8.70 1.23 9.03
C ARG A 59 7.67 0.22 9.51
N LEU A 60 7.41 -0.79 8.70
CA LEU A 60 6.55 -1.89 9.09
C LEU A 60 7.36 -2.98 9.79
N GLU A 61 6.74 -3.62 10.77
CA GLU A 61 7.26 -4.85 11.34
C GLU A 61 7.07 -6.02 10.34
N PRO A 62 7.91 -7.08 10.38
CA PRO A 62 7.90 -8.15 9.38
C PRO A 62 6.53 -8.83 9.17
N ASP A 63 5.75 -9.00 10.24
CA ASP A 63 4.39 -9.53 10.20
C ASP A 63 3.42 -8.59 9.45
N GLN A 64 3.53 -7.28 9.70
CA GLN A 64 2.73 -6.27 9.01
C GLN A 64 3.06 -6.17 7.52
N ILE A 65 4.33 -6.35 7.16
CA ILE A 65 4.77 -6.41 5.75
C ILE A 65 4.13 -7.61 5.07
N GLY A 66 4.25 -8.80 5.67
CA GLY A 66 3.67 -10.02 5.12
C GLY A 66 2.16 -9.92 4.93
N ASP A 67 1.45 -9.39 5.93
CA ASP A 67 0.01 -9.14 5.86
C ASP A 67 -0.36 -8.16 4.75
N LEU A 68 0.41 -7.07 4.59
CA LEU A 68 0.16 -6.06 3.56
C LEU A 68 0.39 -6.60 2.16
N ILE A 69 1.47 -7.34 1.97
CA ILE A 69 1.81 -7.93 0.69
C ILE A 69 0.82 -9.01 0.30
N ALA A 70 0.42 -9.87 1.23
CA ALA A 70 -0.63 -10.85 0.99
C ALA A 70 -1.95 -10.18 0.60
N PHE A 71 -2.29 -9.06 1.25
CA PHE A 71 -3.46 -8.27 0.89
C PHE A 71 -3.35 -7.65 -0.50
N LEU A 72 -2.23 -7.02 -0.85
CA LEU A 72 -2.00 -6.41 -2.16
C LEU A 72 -2.08 -7.46 -3.29
N LYS A 73 -1.47 -8.64 -3.08
CA LYS A 73 -1.56 -9.78 -4.02
C LYS A 73 -2.99 -10.29 -4.18
N SER A 74 -3.81 -10.21 -3.14
CA SER A 74 -5.23 -10.61 -3.24
C SER A 74 -6.10 -9.67 -4.10
N LEU A 75 -5.54 -8.52 -4.52
CA LEU A 75 -6.20 -7.51 -5.36
C LEU A 75 -5.73 -7.55 -6.84
N GLU A 76 -4.88 -8.51 -7.19
CA GLU A 76 -4.55 -8.86 -8.58
C GLU A 76 -5.77 -9.36 -9.37
#